data_AF-A0A973MCL4-F1
#
_entry.id   AF-A0A973MCL4-F1
#
_cell.length_a   1.000
_cell.length_b   1.000
_cell.length_c   1.000
_cell.angle_alpha   90.00
_cell.angle_beta   90.00
_cell.angle_gamma   90.00
#
_symmetry.space_group_name_H-M   'P 1'
#
loop_
_entity.id
_entity.type
_entity.pdbx_description
1 polymer ?
#
loop_
_entity_poly.entity_id
_entity_poly.type
_entity_poly.pdbx_seq_one_letter_code
_entity_poly.pdbx_strand_id
1 'polypeptide(L)'
;MRISPEEYERMRSWLALVSSQVFPRVSEDESPVVVLDNIAARSPAKATEGLGMAIGDLIDLTSGWSAEQISALDLKLGAAHLPTLTEVRARFSNAVQRVLRRGRIDDESEYHAVRNAAEFAQDSGPLWQLIASYEEQQSA
;
A
#
# COMPACT_ATOMS: atom_id res chain seq x y z
N MET A 1 5.39 -5.05 -1.64
CA MET A 1 5.09 -4.98 -0.19
C MET A 1 4.56 -6.32 0.28
N ARG A 2 5.02 -6.84 1.42
CA ARG A 2 4.46 -8.04 2.04
C ARG A 2 3.42 -7.58 3.07
N ILE A 3 2.19 -8.06 2.94
CA ILE A 3 1.12 -7.76 3.90
C ILE A 3 1.25 -8.75 5.05
N SER A 4 1.28 -8.26 6.29
CA SER A 4 1.31 -9.14 7.46
C SER A 4 -0.07 -9.77 7.70
N PRO A 5 -0.16 -10.92 8.41
CA PRO A 5 -1.46 -11.48 8.79
C PRO A 5 -2.33 -10.50 9.59
N GLU A 6 -1.70 -9.63 10.39
CA GLU A 6 -2.37 -8.61 11.21
C GLU A 6 -2.91 -7.45 10.36
N GLU A 7 -2.22 -7.09 9.27
CA GLU A 7 -2.70 -6.07 8.32
C GLU A 7 -3.70 -6.62 7.30
N TYR A 8 -3.83 -7.94 7.16
CA TYR A 8 -4.59 -8.58 6.08
C TYR A 8 -6.03 -8.07 6.02
N GLU A 9 -6.78 -8.11 7.13
CA GLU A 9 -8.19 -7.72 7.12
C GLU A 9 -8.37 -6.22 6.85
N ARG A 10 -7.45 -5.39 7.37
CA ARG A 10 -7.44 -3.96 7.13
C ARG A 10 -7.22 -3.66 5.63
N MET A 11 -6.25 -4.32 5.02
CA MET A 11 -5.94 -4.14 3.60
C MET A 11 -6.97 -4.80 2.68
N ARG A 12 -7.63 -5.89 3.11
CA ARG A 12 -8.79 -6.48 2.43
C ARG A 12 -9.97 -5.49 2.40
N SER A 13 -10.26 -4.85 3.53
CA SER A 13 -11.30 -3.82 3.63
C SER A 13 -10.98 -2.61 2.74
N TRP A 14 -9.70 -2.22 2.68
CA TRP A 14 -9.20 -1.22 1.74
C TRP A 14 -9.45 -1.63 0.28
N LEU A 15 -9.10 -2.86 -0.10
CA LEU A 15 -9.35 -3.40 -1.44
C LEU A 15 -10.84 -3.33 -1.80
N ALA A 16 -11.73 -3.74 -0.90
CA ALA A 16 -13.18 -3.69 -1.14
C ALA A 16 -13.67 -2.28 -1.42
N LEU A 17 -13.26 -1.30 -0.60
CA LEU A 17 -13.70 0.09 -0.77
C LEU A 17 -13.13 0.68 -2.06
N VAL A 18 -11.83 0.57 -2.30
CA VAL A 18 -11.18 1.21 -3.46
C VAL A 18 -11.63 0.55 -4.77
N SER A 19 -11.71 -0.79 -4.83
CA SER A 19 -12.18 -1.48 -6.02
C SER A 19 -13.62 -1.10 -6.40
N SER A 20 -14.50 -0.82 -5.42
CA SER A 20 -15.86 -0.34 -5.70
C SER A 20 -15.89 1.03 -6.40
N GLN A 21 -14.86 1.87 -6.17
CA GLN A 21 -14.75 3.18 -6.80
C GLN A 21 -14.10 3.09 -8.17
N VAL A 22 -13.14 2.18 -8.35
CA VAL A 22 -12.43 1.96 -9.62
C VAL A 22 -13.29 1.17 -10.60
N PHE A 23 -14.05 0.19 -10.12
CA PHE A 23 -14.86 -0.72 -10.92
C PHE A 23 -16.32 -0.75 -10.46
N PRO A 24 -17.12 0.30 -10.71
CA PRO A 24 -18.47 0.44 -10.16
C PRO A 24 -19.52 -0.51 -10.75
N ARG A 25 -19.17 -1.38 -11.71
CA ARG A 25 -20.11 -2.24 -12.44
C ARG A 25 -19.74 -3.73 -12.45
N VAL A 26 -18.87 -4.15 -11.53
CA VAL A 26 -18.50 -5.56 -11.41
C VAL A 26 -19.62 -6.30 -10.71
N SER A 27 -19.94 -7.51 -11.18
CA SER A 27 -20.92 -8.37 -10.50
C SER A 27 -20.39 -8.80 -9.13
N GLU A 28 -21.28 -9.14 -8.20
CA GLU A 28 -20.87 -9.47 -6.83
C GLU A 28 -19.88 -10.65 -6.79
N ASP A 29 -20.10 -11.67 -7.62
CA ASP A 29 -19.23 -12.85 -7.74
C ASP A 29 -17.85 -12.55 -8.34
N GLU A 30 -17.73 -11.48 -9.13
CA GLU A 30 -16.49 -11.04 -9.76
C GLU A 30 -15.77 -9.95 -8.95
N SER A 31 -16.37 -9.51 -7.84
CA SER A 31 -15.76 -8.52 -6.95
C SER A 31 -14.37 -8.99 -6.52
N PRO A 32 -13.32 -8.14 -6.65
CA PRO A 32 -11.96 -8.52 -6.26
C PRO A 32 -11.86 -9.05 -4.82
N VAL A 33 -12.69 -8.56 -3.90
CA VAL A 33 -12.70 -9.03 -2.52
C VAL A 33 -13.30 -10.44 -2.38
N VAL A 34 -14.35 -10.76 -3.15
CA VAL A 34 -15.00 -12.09 -3.14
C VAL A 34 -14.07 -13.14 -3.74
N VAL A 35 -13.40 -12.80 -4.85
CA VAL A 35 -12.36 -13.65 -5.44
C VAL A 35 -11.23 -13.90 -4.43
N LEU A 36 -10.79 -12.85 -3.72
CA LEU A 36 -9.76 -12.96 -2.70
C LEU A 36 -10.18 -13.86 -1.52
N ASP A 37 -11.43 -13.73 -1.04
CA ASP A 37 -11.97 -14.55 0.05
C ASP A 37 -12.02 -16.04 -0.31
N ASN A 38 -12.43 -16.34 -1.53
CA ASN A 38 -12.42 -17.71 -2.06
C ASN A 38 -11.00 -18.31 -2.10
N ILE A 39 -10.00 -17.49 -2.41
CA ILE A 39 -8.59 -17.91 -2.33
C ILE A 39 -8.20 -18.11 -0.86
N ALA A 40 -8.56 -17.18 0.04
CA ALA A 40 -8.21 -17.24 1.45
C ALA A 40 -8.75 -18.50 2.14
N ALA A 41 -9.99 -18.90 1.80
CA ALA A 41 -10.60 -20.14 2.30
C ALA A 41 -9.81 -21.41 1.92
N ARG A 42 -9.06 -21.38 0.83
CA ARG A 42 -8.25 -22.52 0.35
C ARG A 42 -6.77 -22.40 0.72
N SER A 43 -6.25 -21.17 0.74
CA SER A 43 -4.83 -20.88 0.98
C SER A 43 -4.67 -19.42 1.44
N PRO A 44 -4.62 -19.18 2.77
CA PRO A 44 -4.42 -17.85 3.32
C PRO A 44 -3.13 -17.17 2.82
N ALA A 45 -2.04 -17.94 2.69
CA ALA A 45 -0.76 -17.41 2.22
C ALA A 45 -0.84 -16.87 0.77
N LYS A 46 -1.55 -17.57 -0.12
CA LYS A 46 -1.78 -17.11 -1.50
C LYS A 46 -2.71 -15.91 -1.55
N ALA A 47 -3.69 -15.83 -0.65
CA ALA A 47 -4.55 -14.66 -0.56
C ALA A 47 -3.76 -13.41 -0.14
N THR A 48 -2.84 -13.53 0.82
CA THR A 48 -1.97 -12.40 1.21
C THR A 48 -1.11 -11.91 0.05
N GLU A 49 -0.56 -12.82 -0.76
CA GLU A 49 0.18 -12.47 -1.97
C GLU A 49 -0.72 -11.79 -3.02
N GLY A 50 -1.88 -12.38 -3.30
CA GLY A 50 -2.88 -11.86 -4.24
C GLY A 50 -3.40 -10.48 -3.85
N LEU A 51 -3.60 -10.23 -2.56
CA LEU A 51 -3.99 -8.92 -2.03
C LEU A 51 -2.93 -7.87 -2.32
N GLY A 52 -1.65 -8.21 -2.13
CA GLY A 52 -0.53 -7.32 -2.45
C GLY A 52 -0.48 -6.95 -3.95
N MET A 53 -0.73 -7.93 -4.83
CA MET A 53 -0.81 -7.68 -6.28
C MET A 53 -2.00 -6.78 -6.63
N ALA A 54 -3.19 -7.09 -6.13
CA ALA A 54 -4.40 -6.31 -6.41
C ALA A 54 -4.30 -4.85 -5.94
N ILE A 55 -3.65 -4.60 -4.79
CA ILE A 55 -3.38 -3.24 -4.31
C ILE A 55 -2.41 -2.51 -5.25
N GLY A 56 -1.36 -3.18 -5.73
CA GLY A 56 -0.45 -2.63 -6.74
C GLY A 56 -1.19 -2.23 -8.02
N ASP A 57 -2.03 -3.12 -8.54
CA ASP A 57 -2.83 -2.85 -9.74
C ASP A 57 -3.76 -1.64 -9.55
N LEU A 58 -4.39 -1.50 -8.38
CA LEU A 58 -5.24 -0.34 -8.06
C LEU A 58 -4.45 0.97 -7.96
N ILE A 59 -3.22 0.92 -7.45
CA ILE A 59 -2.35 2.11 -7.42
C ILE A 59 -2.00 2.54 -8.84
N ASP A 60 -1.66 1.59 -9.72
CA ASP A 60 -1.35 1.87 -11.11
C ASP A 60 -2.56 2.41 -11.87
N LEU A 61 -3.74 1.78 -11.69
CA LEU A 61 -5.01 2.22 -12.32
C LEU A 61 -5.46 3.61 -11.86
N THR A 62 -5.14 3.98 -10.62
CA THR A 62 -5.52 5.30 -10.10
C THR A 62 -4.47 6.38 -10.40
N SER A 63 -3.29 6.04 -10.94
CA SER A 63 -2.18 6.97 -11.13
C SER A 63 -2.53 8.27 -11.86
N GLY A 64 -3.48 8.21 -12.80
CA GLY A 64 -3.98 9.37 -13.56
C GLY A 64 -5.15 10.14 -12.93
N TRP A 65 -5.58 9.80 -11.71
CA TRP A 65 -6.67 10.48 -11.03
C TRP A 65 -6.29 11.92 -10.66
N SER A 66 -7.28 12.83 -10.74
CA SER A 66 -7.13 14.22 -10.31
C SER A 66 -6.99 14.33 -8.79
N ALA A 67 -6.49 15.49 -8.33
CA ALA A 67 -6.37 15.77 -6.89
C ALA A 67 -7.73 15.70 -6.17
N GLU A 68 -8.81 16.13 -6.83
CA GLU A 68 -10.17 16.07 -6.30
C GLU A 68 -10.66 14.63 -6.14
N GLN A 69 -10.38 13.76 -7.13
CA GLN A 69 -10.74 12.34 -7.06
C GLN A 69 -9.99 11.63 -5.92
N ILE A 70 -8.69 11.93 -5.78
CA ILE A 70 -7.85 11.38 -4.71
C ILE A 70 -8.36 11.87 -3.35
N SER A 71 -8.58 13.18 -3.18
CA SER A 71 -9.06 13.77 -1.93
C SER A 71 -10.43 13.22 -1.51
N ALA A 72 -11.36 13.07 -2.46
CA ALA A 72 -12.67 12.47 -2.20
C ALA A 72 -12.58 11.01 -1.73
N LEU A 73 -11.64 10.23 -2.29
CA LEU A 73 -11.41 8.86 -1.86
C LEU A 73 -10.70 8.80 -0.50
N ASP A 74 -9.70 9.65 -0.28
CA ASP A 74 -8.96 9.71 0.98
C ASP A 74 -9.88 10.05 2.17
N LEU A 75 -10.85 10.95 1.97
CA LEU A 75 -11.88 11.24 2.96
C LEU A 75 -12.75 10.01 3.29
N LYS A 76 -13.15 9.23 2.27
CA LYS A 76 -13.94 8.00 2.47
C LYS A 76 -13.14 6.94 3.22
N LEU A 77 -11.87 6.76 2.86
CA LEU A 77 -10.95 5.83 3.51
C LEU A 77 -10.70 6.22 4.96
N GLY A 78 -10.44 7.50 5.21
CA GLY A 78 -10.26 8.05 6.57
C GLY A 78 -11.50 7.88 7.44
N ALA A 79 -12.70 8.13 6.91
CA ALA A 79 -13.95 7.88 7.62
C ALA A 79 -14.15 6.39 7.98
N ALA A 80 -13.61 5.48 7.17
CA ALA A 80 -13.59 4.05 7.43
C ALA A 80 -12.41 3.58 8.30
N HIS A 81 -11.56 4.49 8.81
CA HIS A 81 -10.33 4.19 9.55
C HIS A 81 -9.32 3.33 8.77
N LEU A 82 -9.40 3.38 7.44
CA LEU A 82 -8.50 2.71 6.50
C LEU A 82 -7.38 3.66 6.08
N PRO A 83 -6.21 3.13 5.67
CA PRO A 83 -5.17 3.99 5.13
C PRO A 83 -5.66 4.68 3.85
N THR A 84 -5.27 5.93 3.66
CA THR A 84 -5.68 6.71 2.49
C THR A 84 -5.01 6.18 1.21
N LEU A 85 -5.53 6.52 0.03
CA LEU A 85 -4.88 6.16 -1.24
C LEU A 85 -3.52 6.83 -1.33
N THR A 86 -3.40 8.07 -0.84
CA THR A 86 -2.12 8.79 -0.76
C THR A 86 -1.09 8.04 0.09
N GLU A 87 -1.48 7.55 1.28
CA GLU A 87 -0.61 6.77 2.16
C GLU A 87 -0.19 5.44 1.51
N VAL A 88 -1.13 4.73 0.90
CA VAL A 88 -0.85 3.43 0.25
C VAL A 88 0.07 3.61 -0.97
N ARG A 89 -0.13 4.67 -1.78
CA ARG A 89 0.77 5.02 -2.89
C ARG A 89 2.20 5.26 -2.43
N ALA A 90 2.39 5.98 -1.33
CA ALA A 90 3.72 6.21 -0.78
C ALA A 90 4.42 4.88 -0.44
N ARG A 91 3.71 3.97 0.25
CA ARG A 91 4.22 2.63 0.64
C ARG A 91 4.58 1.74 -0.57
N PHE A 92 3.79 1.83 -1.64
CA PHE A 92 3.96 1.00 -2.85
C PHE A 92 4.79 1.66 -3.95
N SER A 93 5.24 2.89 -3.76
CA SER A 93 6.03 3.58 -4.79
C SER A 93 7.25 2.74 -5.19
N ASN A 94 7.53 2.70 -6.49
CA ASN A 94 8.65 1.94 -7.04
C ASN A 94 9.99 2.36 -6.44
N ALA A 95 10.14 3.62 -6.02
CA ALA A 95 11.30 4.14 -5.31
C ALA A 95 11.47 3.44 -3.95
N VAL A 96 10.42 3.41 -3.11
CA VAL A 96 10.45 2.74 -1.80
C VAL A 96 10.69 1.24 -1.95
N GLN A 97 10.04 0.59 -2.93
CA GLN A 97 10.27 -0.83 -3.20
C GLN A 97 11.71 -1.12 -3.67
N ARG A 98 12.31 -0.22 -4.46
CA ARG A 98 13.70 -0.35 -4.91
C ARG A 98 14.67 -0.21 -3.75
N VAL A 99 14.45 0.77 -2.88
CA VAL A 99 15.27 0.98 -1.67
C VAL A 99 15.17 -0.22 -0.72
N LEU A 100 13.96 -0.72 -0.46
CA LEU A 100 13.75 -1.92 0.37
C LEU A 100 14.46 -3.16 -0.17
N ARG A 101 14.43 -3.38 -1.49
CA ARG A 101 15.18 -4.50 -2.12
C ARG A 101 16.70 -4.31 -2.01
N ARG A 102 17.17 -3.08 -2.12
CA ARG A 102 18.60 -2.74 -2.06
C ARG A 102 19.14 -2.74 -0.62
N GLY A 103 18.28 -2.47 0.37
CA GLY A 103 18.64 -2.42 1.79
C GLY A 103 19.46 -1.20 2.20
N ARG A 104 19.52 -0.14 1.37
CA ARG A 104 20.15 1.14 1.70
C ARG A 104 19.55 2.29 0.89
N ILE A 105 19.56 3.49 1.47
CA ILE A 105 19.23 4.76 0.82
C ILE A 105 20.53 5.33 0.23
N ASP A 106 20.51 5.70 -1.06
CA ASP A 106 21.70 6.23 -1.76
C ASP A 106 21.68 7.76 -1.90
N ASP A 107 20.49 8.37 -1.91
CA ASP A 107 20.32 9.81 -2.09
C ASP A 107 19.17 10.40 -1.26
N GLU A 108 19.12 11.73 -1.23
CA GLU A 108 18.13 12.50 -0.47
C GLU A 108 16.70 12.32 -1.01
N SER A 109 16.53 12.04 -2.30
CA SER A 109 15.20 11.80 -2.88
C SER A 109 14.62 10.48 -2.36
N GLU A 110 15.44 9.43 -2.33
CA GLU A 110 15.11 8.14 -1.75
C GLU A 110 14.88 8.24 -0.24
N TYR A 111 15.66 9.06 0.47
CA TYR A 111 15.45 9.36 1.88
C TYR A 111 14.04 9.90 2.13
N HIS A 112 13.62 10.93 1.39
CA HIS A 112 12.28 11.49 1.55
C HIS A 112 11.17 10.50 1.16
N ALA A 113 11.38 9.69 0.12
CA ALA A 113 10.42 8.67 -0.29
C ALA A 113 10.22 7.60 0.81
N VAL A 114 11.32 7.11 1.40
CA VAL A 114 11.29 6.12 2.49
C VAL A 114 10.74 6.72 3.78
N ARG A 115 11.11 7.96 4.12
CA ARG A 115 10.61 8.66 5.30
C ARG A 115 9.11 8.91 5.24
N ASN A 116 8.60 9.38 4.10
CA ASN A 116 7.16 9.50 3.89
C ASN A 116 6.49 8.13 4.04
N ALA A 117 7.03 7.06 3.42
CA ALA A 117 6.46 5.73 3.59
C ALA A 117 6.48 5.22 5.06
N ALA A 118 7.52 5.56 5.84
CA ALA A 118 7.68 5.16 7.23
C ALA A 118 6.69 5.87 8.16
N GLU A 119 6.49 7.17 7.98
CA GLU A 119 5.56 7.99 8.78
C GLU A 119 4.11 7.50 8.65
N PHE A 120 3.76 6.97 7.49
CA PHE A 120 2.41 6.48 7.22
C PHE A 120 2.25 4.96 7.34
N ALA A 121 3.30 4.18 7.64
CA ALA A 121 3.24 2.72 7.73
C ALA A 121 3.02 2.21 9.16
N GLN A 122 2.11 1.22 9.32
CA GLN A 122 1.86 0.57 10.62
C GLN A 122 3.02 -0.34 11.05
N ASP A 123 3.66 -1.03 10.10
CA ASP A 123 4.92 -1.76 10.30
C ASP A 123 6.07 -1.03 9.59
N SER A 124 6.48 0.09 10.17
CA SER A 124 7.52 0.98 9.63
C SER A 124 8.92 0.66 10.13
N GLY A 125 9.09 -0.37 10.98
CA GLY A 125 10.38 -0.72 11.61
C GLY A 125 11.54 -0.86 10.61
N PRO A 126 11.39 -1.65 9.53
CA PRO A 126 12.42 -1.77 8.50
C PRO A 126 12.74 -0.46 7.77
N LEU A 127 11.75 0.43 7.59
CA LEU A 127 11.94 1.72 6.95
C LEU A 127 12.70 2.68 7.88
N TRP A 128 12.37 2.69 9.17
CA TRP A 128 13.09 3.49 10.18
C TRP A 128 14.54 3.05 10.35
N GLN A 129 14.85 1.76 10.23
CA GLN A 129 16.22 1.26 10.22
C GLN A 129 17.02 1.84 9.04
N LEU A 130 16.44 1.84 7.84
CA LEU A 130 17.08 2.39 6.64
C LEU A 130 17.36 3.90 6.78
N ILE A 131 16.40 4.64 7.35
CA ILE A 131 16.50 6.07 7.63
C ILE A 131 17.65 6.34 8.61
N ALA A 132 17.69 5.62 9.74
CA ALA A 132 18.73 5.78 10.75
C ALA A 132 20.14 5.51 10.20
N SER A 133 20.31 4.43 9.43
CA SER A 133 21.60 4.11 8.80
C SER A 133 22.08 5.17 7.81
N TYR A 134 21.17 5.85 7.10
CA TYR A 134 21.53 6.95 6.20
C TYR A 134 21.92 8.21 6.97
N GLU A 135 21.20 8.56 8.04
CA GLU A 135 21.51 9.73 8.88
C GLU A 135 22.87 9.60 9.59
N GLU A 136 23.23 8.39 10.03
CA GLU A 136 24.55 8.09 10.59
C GLU A 136 25.68 8.30 9.57
N GLN A 137 25.47 7.91 8.31
CA GLN A 137 26.45 8.08 7.23
C GLN A 137 26.66 9.55 6.82
N GLN A 138 25.65 10.39 6.96
CA GLN A 138 25.74 11.83 6.64
C GLN A 138 26.37 12.66 7.77
N SER A 139 26.45 12.09 8.98
CA SER A 139 27.00 12.75 10.17
C SER A 139 28.47 12.40 10.44
N ALA A 140 29.08 11.55 9.60
CA ALA A 140 30.46 11.07 9.68
C ALA A 140 31.37 11.78 8.66
#